data_AF-A0A7H0IN81-F1
#
_entry.id   AF-A0A7H0IN81-F1
#
_cell.length_a   1.000
_cell.length_b   1.000
_cell.length_c   1.000
_cell.angle_alpha   90.00
_cell.angle_beta   90.00
_cell.angle_gamma   90.00
#
_symmetry.space_group_name_H-M   'P 1'
#
loop_
_entity.id
_entity.type
_entity.pdbx_description
1 polymer ?
#
loop_
_entity_poly.entity_id
_entity_poly.type
_entity_poly.pdbx_seq_one_letter_code
_entity_poly.pdbx_strand_id
1 'polypeptide(L)'
;MTAGDDGPRGDVYRGPAARQHGDGNLQINVHEHRAGILAACAVALVCVATVIAVLVAGDPGTGAAGPASVTPTPTPAPATNPATDPAPGAGGGTDRSGLTGRLVNDGSGLCLTAPGTEDDVPVQDTCTGTPDRTWTLAAQDTAARTVRNARSGRCLAVAGTENFAPARQLDCAVRPDAQHWELLWGTGRHAGHFMLRSTRNAKCLAAPGAEPARPAVQTSCGEDYADKWWHIAAR
;
A
#
# COMPACT_ATOMS: atom_id res chain seq x y z
N MET A 1 42.43 -7.42 40.30
CA MET A 1 42.35 -7.90 38.91
C MET A 1 40.89 -7.97 38.54
N THR A 2 40.39 -6.93 37.88
CA THR A 2 39.03 -6.82 37.35
C THR A 2 39.07 -7.29 35.90
N ALA A 3 38.43 -8.41 35.59
CA ALA A 3 38.19 -8.82 34.21
C ALA A 3 36.86 -8.18 33.76
N GLY A 4 36.95 -7.32 32.76
CA GLY A 4 35.81 -6.86 31.99
C GLY A 4 35.42 -7.93 30.98
N ASP A 5 34.13 -7.99 30.66
CA ASP A 5 33.64 -8.74 29.52
C ASP A 5 32.65 -7.86 28.75
N ASP A 6 33.00 -7.63 27.50
CA ASP A 6 32.32 -6.75 26.55
C ASP A 6 31.08 -7.44 25.98
N GLY A 7 29.90 -6.86 26.21
CA GLY A 7 28.67 -7.29 25.56
C GLY A 7 28.67 -7.02 24.04
N PRO A 8 28.00 -7.86 23.22
CA PRO A 8 27.96 -7.66 21.78
C PRO A 8 27.12 -6.42 21.45
N ARG A 9 27.76 -5.48 20.73
CA ARG A 9 27.17 -4.26 20.20
C ARG A 9 26.10 -4.63 19.17
N GLY A 10 24.86 -4.16 19.37
CA GLY A 10 23.78 -4.32 18.42
C GLY A 10 24.07 -3.56 17.12
N ASP A 11 24.00 -4.27 16.00
CA ASP A 11 24.13 -3.69 14.67
C ASP A 11 22.90 -2.84 14.34
N VAL A 12 23.05 -1.53 14.42
CA VAL A 12 22.06 -0.57 13.94
C VAL A 12 22.07 -0.59 12.42
N TYR A 13 21.07 -1.22 11.81
CA TYR A 13 20.83 -1.17 10.37
C TYR A 13 20.58 0.28 9.93
N ARG A 14 21.52 0.89 9.20
CA ARG A 14 21.38 2.19 8.54
C ARG A 14 21.01 1.98 7.08
N GLY A 15 19.71 2.02 6.77
CA GLY A 15 19.23 2.07 5.38
C GLY A 15 19.57 3.41 4.71
N PRO A 16 19.68 3.44 3.37
CA PRO A 16 20.02 4.65 2.63
C PRO A 16 18.88 5.70 2.71
N ALA A 17 19.24 6.93 3.04
CA ALA A 17 18.36 8.09 2.97
C ALA A 17 18.05 8.41 1.49
N ALA A 18 16.93 7.89 0.99
CA ALA A 18 16.41 8.29 -0.31
C ALA A 18 15.66 9.62 -0.17
N ARG A 19 16.22 10.69 -0.72
CA ARG A 19 15.44 11.89 -1.06
C ARG A 19 14.48 11.52 -2.19
N GLN A 20 13.17 11.64 -1.97
CA GLN A 20 12.21 11.63 -3.07
C GLN A 20 11.80 13.05 -3.43
N HIS A 21 11.99 13.34 -4.72
CA HIS A 21 11.46 14.47 -5.44
C HIS A 21 9.93 14.34 -5.43
N GLY A 22 9.24 15.34 -4.90
CA GLY A 22 7.79 15.35 -4.86
C GLY A 22 7.20 15.55 -6.24
N ASP A 23 6.45 14.56 -6.71
CA ASP A 23 5.37 14.74 -7.68
C ASP A 23 4.08 14.26 -7.00
N GLY A 24 3.29 15.25 -6.58
CA GLY A 24 2.15 15.06 -5.70
C GLY A 24 1.01 14.31 -6.38
N ASN A 25 0.46 13.34 -5.65
CA ASN A 25 -0.94 12.94 -5.83
C ASN A 25 -1.67 13.17 -4.52
N LEU A 26 -2.10 14.43 -4.33
CA LEU A 26 -2.92 14.85 -3.20
C LEU A 26 -4.31 14.21 -3.35
N GLN A 27 -4.49 13.03 -2.77
CA GLN A 27 -5.83 12.48 -2.57
C GLN A 27 -6.49 13.28 -1.44
N ILE A 28 -7.31 14.26 -1.82
CA ILE A 28 -8.14 15.00 -0.88
C ILE A 28 -9.20 14.03 -0.33
N ASN A 29 -9.00 13.58 0.90
CA ASN A 29 -10.00 12.84 1.66
C ASN A 29 -11.16 13.80 2.01
N VAL A 30 -12.21 13.82 1.19
CA VAL A 30 -13.44 14.61 1.40
C VAL A 30 -14.32 13.95 2.48
N HIS A 31 -13.77 13.73 3.67
CA HIS A 31 -14.56 13.30 4.83
C HIS A 31 -14.44 14.22 6.04
N GLU A 32 -13.65 15.29 5.93
CA GLU A 32 -13.37 16.25 7.02
C GLU A 32 -13.87 17.69 6.78
N HIS A 33 -14.84 17.90 5.88
CA HIS A 33 -15.40 19.24 5.60
C HIS A 33 -16.84 19.47 6.08
N ARG A 34 -17.37 18.70 7.03
CA ARG A 34 -18.73 18.95 7.55
C ARG A 34 -18.87 20.19 8.44
N ALA A 35 -17.77 20.78 8.92
CA ALA A 35 -17.79 22.03 9.69
C ALA A 35 -17.52 23.30 8.85
N GLY A 36 -17.07 23.18 7.59
CA GLY A 36 -16.69 24.32 6.74
C GLY A 36 -17.73 24.75 5.70
N ILE A 37 -18.81 23.98 5.51
CA ILE A 37 -19.79 24.23 4.44
C ILE A 37 -20.76 25.39 4.78
N LEU A 38 -20.91 25.76 6.05
CA LEU A 38 -21.79 26.88 6.43
C LEU A 38 -21.17 28.27 6.17
N ALA A 39 -19.86 28.38 5.93
CA ALA A 39 -19.20 29.67 5.67
C ALA A 39 -19.09 30.02 4.17
N ALA A 40 -19.19 29.04 3.26
CA ALA A 40 -19.04 29.28 1.82
C ALA A 40 -20.32 29.79 1.13
N CYS A 41 -21.51 29.58 1.73
CA CYS A 41 -22.78 30.04 1.15
C CYS A 41 -22.98 31.56 1.18
N ALA A 42 -22.29 32.29 2.05
CA ALA A 42 -22.43 33.75 2.16
C ALA A 42 -21.63 34.52 1.09
N VAL A 43 -20.52 33.96 0.60
CA VAL A 43 -19.63 34.64 -0.36
C VAL A 43 -20.09 34.44 -1.82
N ALA A 44 -20.66 33.28 -2.15
CA ALA A 44 -21.15 32.99 -3.51
C ALA A 44 -22.33 33.89 -3.92
N LEU A 45 -23.20 34.29 -2.98
CA LEU A 45 -24.35 35.16 -3.26
C LEU A 45 -23.95 36.61 -3.62
N VAL A 46 -22.79 37.08 -3.16
CA VAL A 46 -22.27 38.43 -3.48
C VAL A 46 -21.60 38.47 -4.86
N CYS A 47 -20.97 37.37 -5.29
CA CYS A 47 -20.35 37.27 -6.62
C CYS A 47 -21.38 37.14 -7.76
N VAL A 48 -22.53 36.48 -7.53
CA VAL A 48 -23.57 36.34 -8.56
C VAL A 48 -24.28 37.68 -8.82
N ALA A 49 -24.43 38.54 -7.81
CA ALA A 49 -25.08 39.85 -7.98
C ALA A 49 -24.23 40.87 -8.76
N THR A 50 -22.90 40.72 -8.79
CA THR A 50 -21.99 41.65 -9.50
C THR A 50 -21.74 41.26 -10.95
N VAL A 51 -21.87 39.98 -11.31
CA VAL A 51 -21.70 39.54 -12.72
C VAL A 51 -22.91 39.88 -13.59
N ILE A 52 -24.11 40.02 -13.02
CA ILE A 52 -25.32 40.40 -13.78
C ILE A 52 -25.27 41.88 -14.23
N ALA A 53 -24.51 42.75 -13.55
CA ALA A 53 -24.41 44.17 -13.91
C ALA A 53 -23.47 44.48 -15.10
N VAL A 54 -22.67 43.51 -15.58
CA VAL A 54 -21.68 43.75 -16.65
C VAL A 54 -22.15 43.23 -18.02
N LEU A 55 -23.26 42.51 -18.10
CA LEU A 55 -23.76 41.91 -19.36
C LEU A 55 -24.73 42.78 -20.17
N VAL A 56 -24.84 44.09 -19.91
CA VAL A 56 -25.71 45.03 -20.67
C VAL A 56 -24.93 45.88 -21.69
N ALA A 57 -23.65 45.63 -21.92
CA ALA A 57 -22.92 46.25 -23.03
C ALA A 57 -22.76 45.24 -24.18
N GLY A 58 -23.73 45.23 -25.10
CA GLY A 58 -23.60 44.55 -26.39
C GLY A 58 -22.68 45.32 -27.34
N ASP A 59 -21.95 44.60 -28.20
CA ASP A 59 -22.30 44.46 -29.62
C ASP A 59 -21.43 43.40 -30.33
N PRO A 60 -21.88 42.86 -31.49
CA PRO A 60 -21.35 41.65 -32.12
C PRO A 60 -20.30 41.93 -33.20
N GLY A 61 -19.38 40.98 -33.40
CA GLY A 61 -18.34 41.04 -34.42
C GLY A 61 -18.17 39.70 -35.14
N THR A 62 -18.52 39.72 -36.42
CA THR A 62 -18.71 38.63 -37.37
C THR A 62 -17.39 38.11 -37.99
N GLY A 63 -17.40 36.85 -38.45
CA GLY A 63 -16.55 36.33 -39.53
C GLY A 63 -15.40 35.43 -39.06
N ALA A 64 -14.95 34.41 -39.81
CA ALA A 64 -15.35 33.86 -41.09
C ALA A 64 -14.74 32.45 -41.21
N ALA A 65 -15.36 31.62 -42.05
CA ALA A 65 -14.95 30.26 -42.36
C ALA A 65 -13.77 30.17 -43.37
N GLY A 66 -13.07 29.03 -43.35
CA GLY A 66 -12.27 28.52 -44.49
C GLY A 66 -10.94 27.84 -44.08
N PRO A 67 -10.34 27.02 -44.96
CA PRO A 67 -10.67 25.58 -45.06
C PRO A 67 -9.50 24.63 -44.78
N ALA A 68 -9.81 23.34 -44.87
CA ALA A 68 -8.95 22.16 -44.71
C ALA A 68 -7.65 22.15 -45.52
N SER A 69 -6.68 21.35 -45.07
CA SER A 69 -5.63 20.77 -45.93
C SER A 69 -5.15 19.42 -45.39
N VAL A 70 -4.90 18.53 -46.34
CA VAL A 70 -4.74 17.07 -46.23
C VAL A 70 -3.23 16.70 -46.24
N THR A 71 -2.94 15.52 -45.70
CA THR A 71 -1.67 14.78 -45.49
C THR A 71 -0.71 14.71 -46.71
N PRO A 72 0.59 14.34 -46.54
CA PRO A 72 0.95 12.90 -46.54
C PRO A 72 2.09 12.47 -45.58
N THR A 73 2.03 11.18 -45.23
CA THR A 73 3.04 10.35 -44.56
C THR A 73 4.28 10.13 -45.42
N PRO A 74 5.47 9.94 -44.81
CA PRO A 74 6.48 9.06 -45.41
C PRO A 74 6.87 7.91 -44.46
N THR A 75 6.76 6.69 -44.99
CA THR A 75 7.40 5.47 -44.46
C THR A 75 8.80 5.34 -45.05
N PRO A 76 9.80 4.99 -44.23
CA PRO A 76 10.87 4.09 -44.69
C PRO A 76 10.97 2.82 -43.85
N ALA A 77 11.48 1.78 -44.53
CA ALA A 77 11.58 0.37 -44.17
C ALA A 77 12.64 0.06 -43.08
N PRO A 78 12.84 -1.23 -42.68
CA PRO A 78 13.40 -1.60 -41.39
C PRO A 78 14.93 -1.53 -41.36
N ALA A 79 15.49 -0.88 -40.33
CA ALA A 79 16.90 -0.96 -40.00
C ALA A 79 17.12 -2.08 -38.96
N THR A 80 17.82 -3.12 -39.39
CA THR A 80 18.41 -4.16 -38.53
C THR A 80 19.65 -3.56 -37.87
N ASN A 81 19.65 -3.36 -36.56
CA ASN A 81 20.87 -3.04 -35.79
C ASN A 81 21.11 -4.10 -34.70
N PRO A 82 22.38 -4.49 -34.45
CA PRO A 82 22.72 -5.58 -33.55
C PRO A 82 22.54 -5.17 -32.09
N ALA A 83 22.17 -6.16 -31.26
CA ALA A 83 22.13 -6.05 -29.81
C ALA A 83 23.46 -5.51 -29.27
N THR A 84 23.40 -4.29 -28.74
CA THR A 84 24.42 -3.76 -27.83
C THR A 84 23.90 -4.06 -26.43
N ASP A 85 24.63 -4.89 -25.70
CA ASP A 85 24.37 -5.22 -24.29
C ASP A 85 24.08 -3.96 -23.47
N PRO A 86 23.01 -3.92 -22.64
CA PRO A 86 22.92 -2.92 -21.60
C PRO A 86 24.00 -3.24 -20.55
N ALA A 87 24.89 -2.27 -20.32
CA ALA A 87 25.76 -2.23 -19.16
C ALA A 87 24.97 -2.51 -17.86
N PRO A 88 25.60 -3.08 -16.81
CA PRO A 88 24.93 -3.43 -15.56
C PRO A 88 24.51 -2.16 -14.82
N GLY A 89 23.30 -1.69 -15.11
CA GLY A 89 22.61 -0.62 -14.41
C GLY A 89 22.10 -1.13 -13.07
N ALA A 90 22.50 -0.45 -12.01
CA ALA A 90 22.13 -0.70 -10.62
C ALA A 90 20.60 -0.74 -10.42
N GLY A 91 20.03 -1.95 -10.42
CA GLY A 91 18.73 -2.22 -9.84
C GLY A 91 18.93 -2.67 -8.40
N GLY A 92 18.44 -1.89 -7.44
CA GLY A 92 18.38 -2.30 -6.04
C GLY A 92 17.70 -3.66 -5.95
N GLY A 93 18.50 -4.70 -5.65
CA GLY A 93 18.01 -6.04 -5.47
C GLY A 93 17.05 -6.03 -4.29
N THR A 94 15.75 -6.02 -4.60
CA THR A 94 14.74 -6.43 -3.64
C THR A 94 15.15 -7.81 -3.17
N ASP A 95 15.34 -7.95 -1.87
CA ASP A 95 15.61 -9.24 -1.25
C ASP A 95 14.49 -10.20 -1.67
N ARG A 96 14.81 -11.08 -2.63
CA ARG A 96 13.92 -12.15 -3.08
C ARG A 96 13.80 -13.23 -2.01
N SER A 97 14.57 -13.15 -0.93
CA SER A 97 14.39 -14.02 0.22
C SER A 97 13.01 -13.77 0.83
N GLY A 98 12.34 -14.85 1.22
CA GLY A 98 11.09 -14.75 1.95
C GLY A 98 11.35 -14.27 3.37
N LEU A 99 10.54 -13.33 3.86
CA LEU A 99 10.57 -12.97 5.29
C LEU A 99 9.81 -14.03 6.07
N THR A 100 10.38 -14.52 7.17
CA THR A 100 9.72 -15.53 8.01
C THR A 100 9.79 -15.14 9.47
N GLY A 101 8.64 -15.19 10.15
CA GLY A 101 8.57 -14.90 11.58
C GLY A 101 7.15 -14.64 12.03
N ARG A 102 7.03 -13.96 13.16
CA ARG A 102 5.74 -13.48 13.67
C ARG A 102 5.41 -12.16 13.01
N LEU A 103 4.20 -12.06 12.45
CA LEU A 103 3.70 -10.82 11.88
C LEU A 103 3.04 -10.01 13.00
N VAL A 104 3.74 -9.02 13.52
CA VAL A 104 3.33 -8.23 14.69
C VAL A 104 2.68 -6.93 14.21
N ASN A 105 1.52 -6.61 14.76
CA ASN A 105 0.83 -5.36 14.49
C ASN A 105 1.44 -4.22 15.32
N ASP A 106 1.74 -3.08 14.70
CA ASP A 106 2.31 -1.91 15.38
C ASP A 106 1.32 -1.28 16.38
N GLY A 107 0.04 -1.23 16.01
CA GLY A 107 -1.00 -0.60 16.84
C GLY A 107 -1.34 -1.34 18.13
N SER A 108 -1.21 -2.68 18.15
CA SER A 108 -1.55 -3.49 19.32
C SER A 108 -0.35 -4.21 19.97
N GLY A 109 0.75 -4.38 19.25
CA GLY A 109 1.85 -5.27 19.66
C GLY A 109 1.50 -6.76 19.63
N LEU A 110 0.31 -7.12 19.15
CA LEU A 110 -0.15 -8.51 19.03
C LEU A 110 0.22 -9.11 17.67
N CYS A 111 0.23 -10.43 17.61
CA CYS A 111 0.62 -11.20 16.44
C CYS A 111 -0.59 -11.66 15.64
N LEU A 112 -0.48 -11.62 14.31
CA LEU A 112 -1.43 -12.30 13.43
C LEU A 112 -1.39 -13.81 13.71
N THR A 113 -2.56 -14.39 13.93
CA THR A 113 -2.76 -15.75 14.43
C THR A 113 -3.79 -16.42 13.55
N ALA A 114 -3.44 -17.55 12.94
CA ALA A 114 -4.48 -18.44 12.42
C ALA A 114 -4.94 -19.34 13.59
N PRO A 115 -6.20 -19.32 14.04
CA PRO A 115 -6.65 -20.21 15.11
C PRO A 115 -6.86 -21.68 14.66
N GLY A 116 -7.17 -21.93 13.39
CA GLY A 116 -7.52 -23.24 12.83
C GLY A 116 -6.64 -23.67 11.65
N THR A 117 -6.69 -24.95 11.26
CA THR A 117 -5.94 -25.48 10.10
C THR A 117 -6.68 -25.33 8.78
N GLU A 118 -7.98 -25.05 8.85
CA GLU A 118 -8.87 -24.95 7.71
C GLU A 118 -9.08 -23.49 7.28
N ASP A 119 -10.10 -23.30 6.47
CA ASP A 119 -10.69 -22.03 6.06
C ASP A 119 -11.20 -21.20 7.26
N ASP A 120 -10.33 -20.36 7.82
CA ASP A 120 -10.63 -19.53 8.99
C ASP A 120 -10.29 -18.05 8.77
N VAL A 121 -10.68 -17.22 9.75
CA VAL A 121 -10.34 -15.80 9.82
C VAL A 121 -9.19 -15.65 10.82
N PRO A 122 -7.99 -15.24 10.37
CA PRO A 122 -6.92 -14.93 11.30
C PRO A 122 -7.31 -13.79 12.25
N VAL A 123 -6.84 -13.89 13.48
CA VAL A 123 -7.07 -12.92 14.55
C VAL A 123 -5.75 -12.34 15.04
N GLN A 124 -5.79 -11.23 15.78
CA GLN A 124 -4.64 -10.80 16.58
C GLN A 124 -4.68 -11.44 17.97
N ASP A 125 -3.53 -11.87 18.47
CA ASP A 125 -3.42 -12.50 19.79
C ASP A 125 -1.95 -12.43 20.30
N THR A 126 -1.71 -12.78 21.56
CA THR A 126 -0.40 -12.69 22.21
C THR A 126 0.69 -13.37 21.40
N CYS A 127 1.82 -12.70 21.20
CA CYS A 127 2.93 -13.26 20.44
C CYS A 127 3.60 -14.44 21.15
N THR A 128 3.62 -15.61 20.52
CA THR A 128 4.26 -16.85 20.98
C THR A 128 5.07 -17.48 19.85
N GLY A 129 6.02 -18.36 20.17
CA GLY A 129 6.84 -19.07 19.16
C GLY A 129 6.11 -20.22 18.44
N THR A 130 4.78 -20.29 18.53
CA THR A 130 3.99 -21.41 17.99
C THR A 130 3.76 -21.25 16.48
N PRO A 131 3.62 -22.36 15.72
CA PRO A 131 3.53 -22.30 14.25
C PRO A 131 2.28 -21.59 13.72
N ASP A 132 1.24 -21.47 14.52
CA ASP A 132 -0.04 -20.81 14.21
C ASP A 132 0.09 -19.28 14.10
N ARG A 133 1.13 -18.71 14.70
CA ARG A 133 1.51 -17.29 14.66
C ARG A 133 2.68 -17.00 13.72
N THR A 134 3.23 -18.04 13.11
CA THR A 134 4.39 -17.95 12.24
C THR A 134 3.95 -17.86 10.79
N TRP A 135 4.43 -16.84 10.09
CA TRP A 135 4.09 -16.54 8.71
C TRP A 135 5.35 -16.44 7.84
N THR A 136 5.23 -16.85 6.59
CA THR A 136 6.27 -16.72 5.55
C THR A 136 5.74 -15.83 4.43
N LEU A 137 6.40 -14.72 4.18
CA LEU A 137 6.12 -13.78 3.09
C LEU A 137 7.02 -14.15 1.91
N ALA A 138 6.62 -15.17 1.15
CA ALA A 138 7.41 -15.71 0.06
C ALA A 138 7.34 -14.79 -1.17
N ALA A 139 8.50 -14.44 -1.74
CA ALA A 139 8.58 -13.75 -3.03
C ALA A 139 7.87 -14.55 -4.12
N GLN A 140 7.16 -13.85 -4.99
CA GLN A 140 6.73 -14.38 -6.28
C GLN A 140 7.63 -13.80 -7.39
N ASP A 141 7.39 -14.17 -8.64
CA ASP A 141 8.13 -13.62 -9.80
C ASP A 141 7.90 -12.11 -9.99
N THR A 142 6.90 -11.54 -9.30
CA THR A 142 6.58 -10.11 -9.25
C THR A 142 6.98 -9.50 -7.89
N ALA A 143 6.76 -8.19 -7.71
CA ALA A 143 6.93 -7.55 -6.41
C ALA A 143 5.96 -8.06 -5.32
N ALA A 144 4.94 -8.85 -5.70
CA ALA A 144 3.97 -9.42 -4.78
C ALA A 144 4.53 -10.59 -3.96
N ARG A 145 3.93 -10.80 -2.79
CA ARG A 145 4.22 -11.90 -1.87
C ARG A 145 2.97 -12.71 -1.62
N THR A 146 3.14 -14.02 -1.43
CA THR A 146 2.16 -14.85 -0.74
C THR A 146 2.49 -14.89 0.75
N VAL A 147 1.48 -14.81 1.61
CA VAL A 147 1.65 -14.84 3.07
C VAL A 147 1.14 -16.18 3.60
N ARG A 148 2.06 -17.11 3.88
CA ARG A 148 1.74 -18.51 4.22
C ARG A 148 1.89 -18.79 5.71
N ASN A 149 0.87 -19.38 6.33
CA ASN A 149 0.93 -19.79 7.74
C ASN A 149 1.77 -21.08 7.90
N ALA A 150 2.59 -21.16 8.93
CA ALA A 150 3.45 -22.31 9.14
C ALA A 150 2.73 -23.55 9.70
N ARG A 151 1.62 -23.39 10.44
CA ARG A 151 0.85 -24.52 10.98
C ARG A 151 -0.01 -25.20 9.93
N SER A 152 -0.79 -24.43 9.16
CA SER A 152 -1.72 -24.96 8.16
C SER A 152 -1.10 -25.14 6.78
N GLY A 153 -0.06 -24.36 6.47
CA GLY A 153 0.47 -24.25 5.11
C GLY A 153 -0.42 -23.49 4.12
N ARG A 154 -1.52 -22.89 4.59
CA ARG A 154 -2.48 -22.10 3.81
C ARG A 154 -2.04 -20.64 3.67
N CYS A 155 -2.60 -19.94 2.71
CA CYS A 155 -2.23 -18.57 2.33
C CYS A 155 -3.30 -17.56 2.76
N LEU A 156 -2.84 -16.42 3.30
CA LEU A 156 -3.69 -15.28 3.62
C LEU A 156 -4.29 -14.70 2.33
N ALA A 157 -5.60 -14.51 2.35
CA ALA A 157 -6.39 -13.99 1.25
C ALA A 157 -7.31 -12.87 1.73
N VAL A 158 -7.59 -11.91 0.86
CA VAL A 158 -8.74 -11.02 1.05
C VAL A 158 -10.05 -11.75 0.74
N ALA A 159 -11.06 -11.57 1.59
CA ALA A 159 -12.43 -11.99 1.31
C ALA A 159 -13.34 -10.77 1.30
N GLY A 160 -13.89 -10.42 0.12
CA GLY A 160 -14.66 -9.19 -0.09
C GLY A 160 -13.83 -8.03 -0.64
N THR A 161 -14.47 -6.88 -0.83
CA THR A 161 -13.85 -5.66 -1.39
C THR A 161 -14.13 -4.40 -0.57
N GLU A 162 -15.02 -4.49 0.40
CA GLU A 162 -15.44 -3.45 1.31
C GLU A 162 -14.47 -3.29 2.48
N ASN A 163 -14.49 -2.13 3.14
CA ASN A 163 -13.74 -1.96 4.38
C ASN A 163 -14.33 -2.88 5.46
N PHE A 164 -13.44 -3.39 6.32
CA PHE A 164 -13.73 -4.33 7.39
C PHE A 164 -14.17 -5.73 6.93
N ALA A 165 -14.13 -6.01 5.63
CA ALA A 165 -14.26 -7.37 5.15
C ALA A 165 -13.09 -8.23 5.71
N PRO A 166 -13.35 -9.49 6.10
CA PRO A 166 -12.34 -10.30 6.78
C PRO A 166 -11.19 -10.68 5.85
N ALA A 167 -9.99 -10.79 6.41
CA ALA A 167 -8.95 -11.62 5.82
C ALA A 167 -9.24 -13.09 6.16
N ARG A 168 -8.88 -14.02 5.28
CA ARG A 168 -9.04 -15.46 5.53
C ARG A 168 -7.76 -16.20 5.19
N GLN A 169 -7.50 -17.35 5.80
CA GLN A 169 -6.56 -18.29 5.21
C GLN A 169 -7.32 -19.26 4.31
N LEU A 170 -6.79 -19.50 3.11
CA LEU A 170 -7.34 -20.43 2.12
C LEU A 170 -6.21 -21.30 1.57
N ASP A 171 -6.53 -22.43 0.95
CA ASP A 171 -5.55 -23.19 0.19
C ASP A 171 -4.80 -22.29 -0.79
N CYS A 172 -3.47 -22.36 -0.78
CA CYS A 172 -2.67 -21.53 -1.66
C CYS A 172 -3.01 -21.81 -3.13
N ALA A 173 -3.02 -20.76 -3.95
CA ALA A 173 -3.39 -20.78 -5.38
C ALA A 173 -4.86 -21.10 -5.70
N VAL A 174 -5.74 -21.32 -4.70
CA VAL A 174 -7.18 -21.48 -4.97
C VAL A 174 -7.83 -20.18 -5.45
N ARG A 175 -7.28 -19.03 -5.01
CA ARG A 175 -7.69 -17.67 -5.41
C ARG A 175 -6.46 -16.77 -5.53
N PRO A 176 -5.64 -16.93 -6.58
CA PRO A 176 -4.34 -16.28 -6.67
C PRO A 176 -4.45 -14.76 -6.65
N ASP A 177 -5.48 -14.19 -7.28
CA ASP A 177 -5.76 -12.76 -7.29
C ASP A 177 -6.03 -12.20 -5.88
N ALA A 178 -6.60 -13.00 -4.97
CA ALA A 178 -6.88 -12.61 -3.59
C ALA A 178 -5.72 -12.87 -2.62
N GLN A 179 -4.70 -13.64 -3.02
CA GLN A 179 -3.63 -14.15 -2.14
C GLN A 179 -2.28 -13.44 -2.33
N HIS A 180 -2.25 -12.42 -3.17
CA HIS A 180 -1.06 -11.63 -3.47
C HIS A 180 -1.07 -10.28 -2.76
N TRP A 181 0.06 -9.98 -2.13
CA TRP A 181 0.25 -8.83 -1.26
C TRP A 181 1.52 -8.07 -1.63
N GLU A 182 1.41 -6.76 -1.83
CA GLU A 182 2.53 -5.83 -1.91
C GLU A 182 2.94 -5.39 -0.50
N LEU A 183 4.25 -5.31 -0.24
CA LEU A 183 4.78 -4.71 0.97
C LEU A 183 5.05 -3.24 0.72
N LEU A 184 4.28 -2.37 1.37
CA LEU A 184 4.52 -0.93 1.36
C LEU A 184 5.34 -0.56 2.58
N TRP A 185 6.66 -0.41 2.40
CA TRP A 185 7.57 -0.10 3.50
C TRP A 185 7.41 1.34 3.99
N GLY A 186 7.33 1.49 5.30
CA GLY A 186 7.20 2.77 5.98
C GLY A 186 8.52 3.53 6.04
N THR A 187 8.39 4.84 6.22
CA THR A 187 9.53 5.75 6.44
C THR A 187 9.34 6.49 7.77
N GLY A 188 10.37 7.21 8.22
CA GLY A 188 10.30 8.00 9.45
C GLY A 188 9.92 7.15 10.67
N ARG A 189 8.79 7.48 11.32
CA ARG A 189 8.28 6.76 12.50
C ARG A 189 7.90 5.30 12.23
N HIS A 190 7.65 4.94 10.97
CA HIS A 190 7.30 3.58 10.55
C HIS A 190 8.47 2.88 9.85
N ALA A 191 9.71 3.37 9.99
CA ALA A 191 10.88 2.66 9.48
C ALA A 191 10.94 1.23 10.05
N GLY A 192 11.20 0.25 9.19
CA GLY A 192 11.19 -1.18 9.55
C GLY A 192 9.81 -1.82 9.65
N HIS A 193 8.74 -1.04 9.46
CA HIS A 193 7.36 -1.54 9.35
C HIS A 193 6.89 -1.47 7.90
N PHE A 194 5.85 -2.24 7.59
CA PHE A 194 5.22 -2.26 6.28
C PHE A 194 3.71 -2.46 6.39
N MET A 195 2.97 -1.96 5.41
CA MET A 195 1.59 -2.37 5.18
C MET A 195 1.57 -3.52 4.17
N LEU A 196 0.67 -4.48 4.36
CA LEU A 196 0.36 -5.52 3.38
C LEU A 196 -0.82 -5.07 2.53
N ARG A 197 -0.56 -4.57 1.31
CA ARG A 197 -1.58 -4.12 0.37
C ARG A 197 -1.97 -5.24 -0.58
N SER A 198 -3.25 -5.58 -0.61
CA SER A 198 -3.76 -6.56 -1.58
C SER A 198 -3.61 -6.03 -3.00
N THR A 199 -3.04 -6.85 -3.89
CA THR A 199 -2.97 -6.53 -5.32
C THR A 199 -4.35 -6.57 -5.99
N ARG A 200 -5.35 -7.21 -5.36
CA ARG A 200 -6.72 -7.35 -5.90
C ARG A 200 -7.47 -6.03 -5.93
N ASN A 201 -7.40 -5.29 -4.83
CA ASN A 201 -8.31 -4.17 -4.56
C ASN A 201 -7.64 -2.99 -3.85
N ALA A 202 -6.31 -3.00 -3.76
CA ALA A 202 -5.50 -1.94 -3.18
C ALA A 202 -5.78 -1.62 -1.69
N LYS A 203 -6.49 -2.49 -0.96
CA LYS A 203 -6.71 -2.34 0.49
C LYS A 203 -5.59 -3.00 1.30
N CYS A 204 -5.38 -2.51 2.51
CA CYS A 204 -4.34 -2.97 3.41
C CYS A 204 -4.93 -3.90 4.49
N LEU A 205 -4.15 -4.91 4.86
CA LEU A 205 -4.42 -5.73 6.03
C LEU A 205 -4.36 -4.87 7.30
N ALA A 206 -5.39 -4.96 8.13
CA ALA A 206 -5.49 -4.26 9.40
C ALA A 206 -5.92 -5.21 10.53
N ALA A 207 -5.51 -4.91 11.75
CA ALA A 207 -5.99 -5.55 12.96
C ALA A 207 -6.54 -4.49 13.93
N PRO A 208 -7.84 -4.15 13.81
CA PRO A 208 -8.43 -3.07 14.59
C PRO A 208 -8.59 -3.45 16.07
N GLY A 209 -8.24 -2.50 16.94
CA GLY A 209 -8.25 -2.66 18.40
C GLY A 209 -6.94 -3.23 18.93
N ALA A 210 -6.77 -3.18 20.25
CA ALA A 210 -5.57 -3.67 20.94
C ALA A 210 -5.80 -4.98 21.72
N GLU A 211 -7.01 -5.53 21.64
CA GLU A 211 -7.41 -6.73 22.38
C GLU A 211 -7.16 -8.02 21.57
N PRO A 212 -6.87 -9.14 22.24
CA PRO A 212 -6.82 -10.46 21.60
C PRO A 212 -8.13 -10.89 20.94
N ALA A 213 -8.04 -11.91 20.08
CA ALA A 213 -9.14 -12.52 19.34
C ALA A 213 -9.91 -11.57 18.40
N ARG A 214 -9.38 -10.37 18.13
CA ARG A 214 -9.95 -9.46 17.15
C ARG A 214 -9.59 -9.92 15.73
N PRO A 215 -10.55 -10.01 14.80
CA PRO A 215 -10.28 -10.49 13.45
C PRO A 215 -9.40 -9.51 12.68
N ALA A 216 -8.50 -10.06 11.87
CA ALA A 216 -7.82 -9.30 10.85
C ALA A 216 -8.76 -9.04 9.67
N VAL A 217 -8.75 -7.81 9.18
CA VAL A 217 -9.65 -7.32 8.15
C VAL A 217 -8.88 -6.58 7.08
N GLN A 218 -9.55 -6.19 6.00
CA GLN A 218 -9.02 -5.24 5.02
C GLN A 218 -9.63 -3.86 5.21
N THR A 219 -8.86 -2.81 4.97
CA THR A 219 -9.36 -1.43 4.95
C THR A 219 -8.55 -0.58 3.98
N SER A 220 -9.02 0.61 3.64
CA SER A 220 -8.24 1.56 2.83
C SER A 220 -6.87 1.77 3.47
N CYS A 221 -5.82 1.73 2.66
CA CYS A 221 -4.46 2.01 3.10
C CYS A 221 -4.36 3.48 3.56
N GLY A 222 -3.49 3.74 4.53
CA GLY A 222 -3.25 5.07 5.07
C GLY A 222 -2.24 5.00 6.22
N GLU A 223 -1.44 6.05 6.38
CA GLU A 223 -0.34 6.09 7.35
C GLU A 223 -0.76 6.57 8.74
N ASP A 224 -1.99 7.08 8.86
CA ASP A 224 -2.50 7.71 10.08
C ASP A 224 -2.83 6.72 11.20
N TYR A 225 -3.00 5.44 10.87
CA TYR A 225 -3.42 4.42 11.82
C TYR A 225 -2.39 3.28 11.93
N ALA A 226 -1.88 3.08 13.14
CA ALA A 226 -0.92 2.04 13.49
C ALA A 226 -1.47 0.61 13.27
N ASP A 227 -2.79 0.43 13.24
CA ASP A 227 -3.46 -0.86 13.08
C ASP A 227 -3.23 -1.53 11.70
N LYS A 228 -2.65 -0.80 10.74
CA LYS A 228 -2.28 -1.26 9.39
C LYS A 228 -0.80 -1.54 9.21
N TRP A 229 0.03 -1.14 10.18
CA TRP A 229 1.47 -1.32 10.12
C TRP A 229 1.87 -2.63 10.78
N TRP A 230 2.77 -3.34 10.11
CA TRP A 230 3.24 -4.66 10.54
C TRP A 230 4.77 -4.71 10.51
N HIS A 231 5.35 -5.53 11.36
CA HIS A 231 6.75 -5.93 11.23
C HIS A 231 6.89 -7.44 11.43
N ILE A 232 8.03 -7.98 10.97
CA ILE A 232 8.39 -9.38 11.22
C ILE A 232 9.30 -9.42 12.44
N ALA A 233 8.84 -10.07 13.50
CA ALA A 233 9.68 -10.44 14.63
C ALA A 233 10.20 -11.87 14.43
N ALA A 234 11.48 -12.10 14.78
CA ALA A 234 12.03 -13.46 14.82
C ALA A 234 11.18 -14.38 15.72
N ARG A 235 11.25 -15.69 15.48
CA ARG A 235 10.49 -16.70 16.24
C ARG A 235 10.91 -16.73 17.70
#